data_AF-A0A371JRT0-F1
#
_entry.id   AF-A0A371JRT0-F1
#
_cell.length_a   1.000
_cell.length_b   1.000
_cell.length_c   1.000
_cell.angle_alpha   90.00
_cell.angle_beta   90.00
_cell.angle_gamma   90.00
#
_symmetry.space_group_name_H-M   'P 1'
#
loop_
_entity.id
_entity.type
_entity.pdbx_description
1 polymer ?
#
loop_
_entity_poly.entity_id
_entity_poly.type
_entity_poly.pdbx_seq_one_letter_code
_entity_poly.pdbx_strand_id
1 'polypeptide(L)'
;MQLIVGSQNVNAQFFKKLKQQAQEKVLKKTDEILSANEDAGKNPQNEPSAENNKGSQPEASKKNNTKKQTNSYTDTAILVYKSPDPAFKDIAVQKFKDLPRFGSCDFYMMPDNPKRPELTPEAGEKRRKMELGYSGFLKLARIHTLKDHFKVMDRTALTPQNRNLVEEEVKSRLAQKTLLEFAFMIGTEELKKEYFLNDWSGTGKSPFVQKWGGHQSDDFTEHEKYVSFVEKYLDKILKWSEDFFSNGTESFYLVQTFKFQGQYDFDKNGFWITLPTNRRNTYGMDYSSTNNNYFFEFSPKTPYGQQVLNKTNQAKYVNGLVLFKVSPEKAEALLNNKTKNLQMVSKVQTVFQGFEEANPTLYSPKYTYHFLDSEIELYEDLQLTKRIGEINLERLTYKEQ
;
A
#
# COMPACT_ATOMS: atom_id res chain seq x y z
N MET A 1 16.44 32.36 4.32
CA MET A 1 15.00 32.48 4.62
C MET A 1 14.31 33.08 3.40
N GLN A 2 13.59 32.26 2.62
CA GLN A 2 12.69 32.73 1.56
C GLN A 2 11.37 31.96 1.72
N LEU A 3 10.30 32.73 1.85
CA LEU A 3 8.93 32.30 2.11
C LEU A 3 8.33 31.61 0.89
N ILE A 4 7.84 30.38 1.07
CA ILE A 4 6.97 29.70 0.10
C ILE A 4 5.56 30.26 0.27
N VAL A 5 5.19 31.23 -0.57
CA VAL A 5 3.80 31.68 -0.77
C VAL A 5 3.35 31.16 -2.13
N GLY A 6 2.47 30.17 -2.17
CA GLY A 6 2.03 29.62 -3.46
C GLY A 6 1.11 28.42 -3.40
N SER A 7 -0.03 28.51 -2.69
CA SER A 7 -1.12 27.51 -2.86
C SER A 7 -2.55 28.06 -2.76
N GLN A 8 -2.73 29.35 -2.46
CA GLN A 8 -4.06 29.96 -2.34
C GLN A 8 -4.60 30.51 -3.68
N ASN A 9 -3.73 31.03 -4.57
CA ASN A 9 -4.17 31.64 -5.84
C ASN A 9 -4.61 30.62 -6.92
N VAL A 10 -4.10 29.38 -6.87
CA VAL A 10 -4.30 28.38 -7.92
C VAL A 10 -5.73 27.80 -7.89
N ASN A 11 -6.30 27.61 -6.68
CA ASN A 11 -7.66 27.12 -6.51
C ASN A 11 -8.70 28.19 -6.88
N ALA A 12 -8.44 29.47 -6.58
CA ALA A 12 -9.34 30.58 -6.91
C ALA A 12 -9.58 30.73 -8.43
N GLN A 13 -8.54 30.49 -9.24
CA GLN A 13 -8.66 30.51 -10.71
C GLN A 13 -9.50 29.36 -11.25
N PHE A 14 -9.42 28.16 -10.64
CA PHE A 14 -10.27 27.03 -10.99
C PHE A 14 -11.75 27.35 -10.77
N PHE A 15 -12.12 27.86 -9.58
CA PHE A 15 -13.51 28.24 -9.29
C PHE A 15 -14.02 29.37 -10.18
N LYS A 16 -13.15 30.33 -10.53
CA LYS A 16 -13.52 31.42 -11.43
C LYS A 16 -13.84 30.89 -12.82
N LYS A 17 -13.03 29.97 -13.37
CA LYS A 17 -13.27 29.32 -14.66
C LYS A 17 -14.51 28.43 -14.64
N LEU A 18 -14.70 27.64 -13.57
CA LEU A 18 -15.88 26.80 -13.40
C LEU A 18 -17.16 27.65 -13.37
N LYS A 19 -17.14 28.76 -12.61
CA LYS A 19 -18.24 29.71 -12.55
C LYS A 19 -18.52 30.36 -13.91
N GLN A 20 -17.48 30.73 -14.66
CA GLN A 20 -17.62 31.27 -16.02
C GLN A 20 -18.23 30.25 -16.98
N GLN A 21 -17.76 29.00 -16.99
CA GLN A 21 -18.34 27.96 -17.86
C GLN A 21 -19.76 27.57 -17.46
N ALA A 22 -20.08 27.56 -16.16
CA ALA A 22 -21.46 27.38 -15.69
C ALA A 22 -22.35 28.54 -16.15
N GLN A 23 -21.86 29.78 -16.06
CA GLN A 23 -22.56 30.95 -16.58
C GLN A 23 -22.75 30.88 -18.09
N GLU A 24 -21.74 30.47 -18.86
CA GLU A 24 -21.83 30.30 -20.32
C GLU A 24 -22.77 29.16 -20.72
N LYS A 25 -22.81 28.04 -20.00
CA LYS A 25 -23.77 26.96 -20.26
C LYS A 25 -25.20 27.34 -19.89
N VAL A 26 -25.38 28.12 -18.83
CA VAL A 26 -26.68 28.70 -18.48
C VAL A 26 -27.08 29.69 -19.56
N LEU A 27 -26.21 30.62 -19.96
CA LEU A 27 -26.47 31.59 -21.02
C LEU A 27 -26.80 30.90 -22.35
N LYS A 28 -26.06 29.87 -22.77
CA LYS A 28 -26.39 29.10 -23.98
C LYS A 28 -27.74 28.37 -23.88
N LYS A 29 -28.08 27.80 -22.72
CA LYS A 29 -29.41 27.21 -22.51
C LYS A 29 -30.51 28.27 -22.47
N THR A 30 -30.24 29.44 -21.89
CA THR A 30 -31.19 30.55 -21.87
C THR A 30 -31.36 31.13 -23.26
N ASP A 31 -30.30 31.23 -24.06
CA ASP A 31 -30.33 31.67 -25.46
C ASP A 31 -31.02 30.63 -26.35
N GLU A 32 -30.85 29.32 -26.10
CA GLU A 32 -31.63 28.25 -26.74
C GLU A 32 -33.12 28.30 -26.35
N ILE A 33 -33.44 28.68 -25.11
CA ILE A 33 -34.83 28.86 -24.63
C ILE A 33 -35.45 30.18 -25.13
N LEU A 34 -34.65 31.23 -25.28
CA LEU A 34 -35.08 32.54 -25.78
C LEU A 34 -35.23 32.53 -27.31
N SER A 35 -34.31 31.88 -28.04
CA SER A 35 -34.42 31.68 -29.49
C SER A 35 -35.51 30.67 -29.87
N ALA A 36 -35.93 29.80 -28.95
CA ALA A 36 -37.12 28.96 -29.12
C ALA A 36 -38.46 29.69 -28.81
N ASN A 37 -38.42 30.92 -28.27
CA ASN A 37 -39.60 31.68 -27.86
C ASN A 37 -39.75 33.05 -28.56
N GLU A 38 -38.98 33.33 -29.62
CA GLU A 38 -39.19 34.52 -30.48
C GLU A 38 -40.33 34.37 -31.51
N ASP A 39 -41.23 33.39 -31.31
CA ASP A 39 -42.52 33.30 -31.99
C ASP A 39 -43.64 33.03 -30.97
N ALA A 40 -43.99 34.05 -30.17
CA ALA A 40 -45.38 34.33 -29.73
C ALA A 40 -45.38 35.39 -28.61
N GLY A 41 -46.08 36.49 -28.86
CA GLY A 41 -46.20 37.60 -27.91
C GLY A 41 -47.29 37.45 -26.82
N LYS A 42 -47.25 38.45 -25.92
CA LYS A 42 -48.26 38.98 -24.99
C LYS A 42 -48.31 38.45 -23.53
N ASN A 43 -47.87 39.36 -22.65
CA ASN A 43 -48.19 39.61 -21.23
C ASN A 43 -49.72 39.57 -20.87
N PRO A 44 -50.16 39.73 -19.59
CA PRO A 44 -49.47 39.67 -18.27
C PRO A 44 -50.31 39.01 -17.10
N GLN A 45 -49.80 39.15 -15.85
CA GLN A 45 -50.51 39.27 -14.54
C GLN A 45 -50.76 38.03 -13.64
N ASN A 46 -50.08 37.94 -12.49
CA ASN A 46 -50.60 38.27 -11.14
C ASN A 46 -49.78 37.64 -9.98
N GLU A 47 -49.35 38.48 -9.04
CA GLU A 47 -49.11 38.20 -7.61
C GLU A 47 -50.46 38.29 -6.83
N PRO A 48 -50.55 38.16 -5.47
CA PRO A 48 -49.67 37.56 -4.44
C PRO A 48 -50.48 36.69 -3.42
N SER A 49 -49.83 36.06 -2.43
CA SER A 49 -50.30 36.12 -1.02
C SER A 49 -49.28 35.58 -0.02
N ALA A 50 -49.09 36.37 1.04
CA ALA A 50 -48.37 36.08 2.26
C ALA A 50 -49.34 35.55 3.35
N GLU A 51 -48.84 34.84 4.36
CA GLU A 51 -48.84 35.29 5.78
C GLU A 51 -48.61 34.15 6.81
N ASN A 52 -47.67 34.44 7.71
CA ASN A 52 -47.69 34.33 9.18
C ASN A 52 -48.11 33.02 9.90
N ASN A 53 -47.23 32.55 10.81
CA ASN A 53 -47.40 32.88 12.23
C ASN A 53 -46.20 32.60 13.15
N LYS A 54 -46.04 33.52 14.11
CA LYS A 54 -45.25 33.49 15.37
C LYS A 54 -45.56 32.21 16.18
N GLY A 55 -44.75 31.66 17.07
CA GLY A 55 -43.57 32.09 17.82
C GLY A 55 -43.66 31.44 19.21
N SER A 56 -42.53 31.07 19.83
CA SER A 56 -42.30 30.97 21.30
C SER A 56 -40.98 30.22 21.59
N GLN A 57 -40.07 30.86 22.33
CA GLN A 57 -38.95 30.22 23.04
C GLN A 57 -39.47 29.47 24.28
N PRO A 58 -38.70 28.49 24.83
CA PRO A 58 -37.83 28.84 25.97
C PRO A 58 -36.44 28.15 25.98
N GLU A 59 -35.50 28.91 26.55
CA GLU A 59 -34.33 28.57 27.39
C GLU A 59 -33.58 27.22 27.34
N ALA A 60 -32.25 27.40 27.30
CA ALA A 60 -31.20 26.77 28.10
C ALA A 60 -30.86 25.26 27.97
N SER A 61 -29.59 25.05 27.62
CA SER A 61 -28.69 23.98 28.08
C SER A 61 -28.98 22.54 27.62
N LYS A 62 -28.37 22.13 26.50
CA LYS A 62 -27.97 20.72 26.30
C LYS A 62 -26.57 20.60 25.70
N LYS A 63 -25.72 20.01 26.55
CA LYS A 63 -24.40 19.43 26.31
C LYS A 63 -24.19 19.03 24.84
N ASN A 64 -23.10 19.54 24.26
CA ASN A 64 -22.51 19.04 23.02
C ASN A 64 -22.12 17.57 23.20
N ASN A 65 -23.06 16.66 22.93
CA ASN A 65 -22.76 15.28 22.62
C ASN A 65 -22.14 15.26 21.22
N THR A 66 -20.83 15.54 21.19
CA THR A 66 -20.00 15.20 20.05
C THR A 66 -20.04 13.68 19.94
N LYS A 67 -20.91 13.16 19.07
CA LYS A 67 -20.91 11.75 18.68
C LYS A 67 -19.48 11.41 18.28
N LYS A 68 -18.78 10.66 19.14
CA LYS A 68 -17.58 9.93 18.77
C LYS A 68 -17.99 9.08 17.57
N GLN A 69 -17.53 9.47 16.38
CA GLN A 69 -17.50 8.58 15.23
C GLN A 69 -16.51 7.48 15.61
N THR A 70 -17.03 6.40 16.16
CA THR A 70 -16.38 5.11 16.16
C THR A 70 -16.28 4.69 14.69
N ASN A 71 -15.11 4.88 14.10
CA ASN A 71 -14.76 4.20 12.86
C ASN A 71 -14.69 2.70 13.18
N SER A 72 -15.84 2.05 13.04
CA SER A 72 -15.97 0.60 13.07
C SER A 72 -15.35 0.08 11.78
N TYR A 73 -14.15 -0.50 11.90
CA TYR A 73 -13.50 -1.23 10.81
C TYR A 73 -13.91 -2.69 10.92
N THR A 74 -14.56 -3.21 9.89
CA THR A 74 -14.96 -4.61 9.79
C THR A 74 -13.76 -5.51 9.53
N ASP A 75 -13.71 -6.67 10.19
CA ASP A 75 -12.69 -7.74 10.07
C ASP A 75 -12.56 -8.33 8.64
N THR A 76 -13.39 -7.86 7.70
CA THR A 76 -13.49 -8.29 6.30
C THR A 76 -12.34 -7.82 5.40
N ALA A 77 -11.49 -6.90 5.88
CA ALA A 77 -10.40 -6.29 5.10
C ALA A 77 -9.03 -6.97 5.26
N ILE A 78 -8.96 -8.09 6.01
CA ILE A 78 -7.72 -8.81 6.31
C ILE A 78 -7.77 -10.20 5.67
N LEU A 79 -6.65 -10.62 5.08
CA LEU A 79 -6.37 -11.98 4.69
C LEU A 79 -5.42 -12.60 5.73
N VAL A 80 -5.80 -13.77 6.24
CA VAL A 80 -5.04 -14.47 7.28
C VAL A 80 -4.51 -15.78 6.74
N TYR A 81 -3.20 -15.92 6.77
CA TYR A 81 -2.50 -17.16 6.48
C TYR A 81 -2.23 -17.87 7.79
N LYS A 82 -2.94 -18.97 7.98
CA LYS A 82 -2.88 -19.75 9.22
C LYS A 82 -1.53 -20.44 9.34
N SER A 83 -0.94 -20.33 10.53
CA SER A 83 0.25 -21.13 10.84
C SER A 83 -0.12 -22.62 10.87
N PRO A 84 0.73 -23.50 10.32
CA PRO A 84 0.54 -24.95 10.46
C PRO A 84 0.91 -25.47 11.86
N ASP A 85 1.51 -24.64 12.72
CA ASP A 85 1.95 -25.01 14.06
C ASP A 85 1.69 -23.87 15.08
N PRO A 86 1.15 -24.17 16.27
CA PRO A 86 0.83 -23.14 17.28
C PRO A 86 2.05 -22.39 17.81
N ALA A 87 3.27 -22.86 17.57
CA ALA A 87 4.49 -22.17 17.96
C ALA A 87 4.77 -20.90 17.12
N PHE A 88 4.04 -20.69 16.02
CA PHE A 88 4.14 -19.50 15.17
C PHE A 88 2.83 -18.72 15.13
N LYS A 89 2.96 -17.39 15.03
CA LYS A 89 1.84 -16.46 14.86
C LYS A 89 1.28 -16.54 13.44
N ASP A 90 -0.03 -16.47 13.29
CA ASP A 90 -0.69 -16.29 11.99
C ASP A 90 -0.17 -15.02 11.28
N ILE A 91 -0.06 -15.09 9.96
CA ILE A 91 0.33 -13.93 9.14
C ILE A 91 -0.94 -13.24 8.65
N ALA A 92 -1.10 -11.96 9.02
CA ALA A 92 -2.25 -11.15 8.65
C ALA A 92 -1.83 -9.98 7.76
N VAL A 93 -2.33 -9.94 6.53
CA VAL A 93 -2.10 -8.84 5.57
C VAL A 93 -3.42 -8.24 5.13
N GLN A 94 -3.43 -6.99 4.66
CA GLN A 94 -4.66 -6.42 4.12
C GLN A 94 -5.02 -7.06 2.79
N LYS A 95 -6.31 -7.12 2.48
CA LYS A 95 -6.80 -7.59 1.18
C LYS A 95 -7.67 -6.56 0.48
N PHE A 96 -7.75 -6.69 -0.83
CA PHE A 96 -8.71 -6.00 -1.68
C PHE A 96 -9.23 -7.00 -2.71
N LYS A 97 -10.56 -7.10 -2.87
CA LYS A 97 -11.22 -8.10 -3.75
C LYS A 97 -10.59 -9.50 -3.63
N ASP A 98 -10.45 -9.95 -2.38
CA ASP A 98 -9.91 -11.26 -1.97
C ASP A 98 -8.44 -11.57 -2.28
N LEU A 99 -7.69 -10.63 -2.88
CA LEU A 99 -6.25 -10.75 -3.06
C LEU A 99 -5.48 -9.89 -2.05
N PRO A 100 -4.23 -10.26 -1.71
CA PRO A 100 -3.43 -9.45 -0.81
C PRO A 100 -3.15 -8.07 -1.41
N ARG A 101 -3.18 -7.07 -0.56
CA ARG A 101 -2.95 -5.67 -0.88
C ARG A 101 -1.55 -5.25 -0.45
N PHE A 102 -0.78 -4.66 -1.35
CA PHE A 102 0.57 -4.15 -1.08
C PHE A 102 0.71 -2.67 -1.49
N GLY A 103 1.78 -2.03 -1.01
CA GLY A 103 2.08 -0.63 -1.28
C GLY A 103 1.55 0.31 -0.19
N SER A 104 0.74 1.29 -0.57
CA SER A 104 0.07 2.21 0.36
C SER A 104 -1.09 1.48 1.05
N CYS A 105 -0.80 0.81 2.15
CA CYS A 105 -1.78 0.11 2.98
C CYS A 105 -2.17 0.95 4.20
N ASP A 106 -3.29 0.61 4.83
CA ASP A 106 -3.72 1.27 6.06
C ASP A 106 -2.94 0.70 7.26
N PHE A 107 -1.71 1.15 7.48
CA PHE A 107 -0.92 0.73 8.64
C PHE A 107 -1.40 1.38 9.95
N TYR A 108 -2.60 1.96 9.97
CA TYR A 108 -3.12 2.74 11.09
C TYR A 108 -2.14 3.85 11.49
N MET A 109 -1.36 4.33 10.52
CA MET A 109 -0.53 5.51 10.67
C MET A 109 -1.44 6.72 10.72
N MET A 110 -1.17 7.62 11.65
CA MET A 110 -1.82 8.93 11.72
C MET A 110 -0.86 9.94 11.10
N PRO A 111 -1.01 10.31 9.82
CA PRO A 111 -0.07 11.24 9.21
C PRO A 111 -0.59 12.66 9.39
N ASP A 112 0.22 13.47 10.07
CA ASP A 112 0.36 14.91 9.84
C ASP A 112 -0.89 15.80 10.02
N ASN A 113 -1.78 15.46 10.96
CA ASN A 113 -2.82 16.39 11.40
C ASN A 113 -2.56 16.86 12.83
N PRO A 114 -2.15 18.13 13.07
CA PRO A 114 -1.84 18.66 14.40
C PRO A 114 -3.05 18.80 15.35
N LYS A 115 -4.23 18.27 15.00
CA LYS A 115 -5.49 18.42 15.76
C LYS A 115 -6.12 17.12 16.25
N ARG A 116 -5.47 15.95 16.19
CA ARG A 116 -6.05 14.67 16.70
C ARG A 116 -5.02 13.76 17.41
N PRO A 117 -5.48 12.92 18.38
CA PRO A 117 -4.79 12.59 19.62
C PRO A 117 -3.72 11.49 19.49
N GLU A 118 -2.98 11.24 20.57
CA GLU A 118 -2.00 10.15 20.71
C GLU A 118 -2.54 8.79 20.19
N LEU A 119 -1.65 7.98 19.62
CA LEU A 119 -1.97 6.65 19.10
C LEU A 119 -2.55 5.80 20.24
N THR A 120 -3.81 5.37 20.13
CA THR A 120 -4.39 4.51 21.18
C THR A 120 -3.66 3.17 21.23
N PRO A 121 -3.59 2.49 22.39
CA PRO A 121 -2.96 1.17 22.50
C PRO A 121 -3.48 0.17 21.45
N GLU A 122 -4.78 0.18 21.16
CA GLU A 122 -5.40 -0.71 20.18
C GLU A 122 -4.93 -0.41 18.74
N ALA A 123 -4.76 0.87 18.39
CA ALA A 123 -4.20 1.26 17.11
C ALA A 123 -2.73 0.84 16.99
N GLY A 124 -1.96 0.95 18.09
CA GLY A 124 -0.58 0.46 18.17
C GLY A 124 -0.48 -1.06 17.99
N GLU A 125 -1.36 -1.83 18.61
CA GLU A 125 -1.42 -3.29 18.45
C GLU A 125 -1.76 -3.71 17.01
N LYS A 126 -2.77 -3.08 16.41
CA LYS A 126 -3.16 -3.34 15.02
C LYS A 126 -2.02 -3.03 14.06
N ARG A 127 -1.33 -1.89 14.25
CA ARG A 127 -0.15 -1.52 13.47
C ARG A 127 0.93 -2.60 13.57
N ARG A 128 1.31 -3.01 14.79
CA ARG A 128 2.32 -4.07 15.00
C ARG A 128 1.90 -5.37 14.34
N LYS A 129 0.62 -5.74 14.40
CA LYS A 129 0.08 -6.93 13.74
C LYS A 129 0.24 -6.86 12.21
N MET A 130 -0.04 -5.71 11.60
CA MET A 130 0.13 -5.53 10.15
C MET A 130 1.61 -5.51 9.75
N GLU A 131 2.47 -4.76 10.45
CA GLU A 131 3.92 -4.73 10.19
C GLU A 131 4.53 -6.13 10.27
N LEU A 132 4.15 -6.89 11.30
CA LEU A 132 4.55 -8.28 11.47
C LEU A 132 4.03 -9.17 10.34
N GLY A 133 2.76 -9.03 9.96
CA GLY A 133 2.15 -9.81 8.89
C GLY A 133 2.83 -9.59 7.54
N TYR A 134 3.06 -8.34 7.14
CA TYR A 134 3.77 -8.05 5.90
C TYR A 134 5.24 -8.54 5.92
N SER A 135 5.93 -8.40 7.06
CA SER A 135 7.30 -8.90 7.18
C SER A 135 7.36 -10.42 7.15
N GLY A 136 6.42 -11.09 7.84
CA GLY A 136 6.25 -12.54 7.81
C GLY A 136 5.93 -13.07 6.43
N PHE A 137 5.04 -12.39 5.70
CA PHE A 137 4.74 -12.69 4.30
C PHE A 137 6.03 -12.71 3.48
N LEU A 138 6.79 -11.62 3.52
CA LEU A 138 8.03 -11.50 2.73
C LEU A 138 9.08 -12.54 3.14
N LYS A 139 9.16 -12.92 4.42
CA LYS A 139 10.08 -13.95 4.90
C LYS A 139 9.69 -15.34 4.43
N LEU A 140 8.41 -15.74 4.49
CA LEU A 140 7.96 -17.02 3.93
C LEU A 140 8.23 -17.11 2.45
N ALA A 141 7.90 -16.05 1.72
CA ALA A 141 8.08 -16.06 0.28
C ALA A 141 9.59 -16.00 -0.09
N ARG A 142 10.44 -15.41 0.75
CA ARG A 142 11.91 -15.56 0.67
C ARG A 142 12.36 -17.00 0.92
N ILE A 143 11.85 -17.67 1.95
CA ILE A 143 12.14 -19.09 2.22
C ILE A 143 11.80 -19.94 1.00
N HIS A 144 10.63 -19.71 0.38
CA HIS A 144 10.23 -20.40 -0.84
C HIS A 144 11.23 -20.17 -1.99
N THR A 145 11.66 -18.93 -2.25
CA THR A 145 12.69 -18.67 -3.29
C THR A 145 14.04 -19.32 -3.00
N LEU A 146 14.35 -19.56 -1.73
CA LEU A 146 15.59 -20.20 -1.29
C LEU A 146 15.44 -21.73 -1.13
N LYS A 147 14.39 -22.36 -1.66
CA LYS A 147 14.14 -23.81 -1.49
C LYS A 147 15.38 -24.68 -1.78
N ASP A 148 16.16 -24.36 -2.81
CA ASP A 148 17.37 -25.12 -3.15
C ASP A 148 18.52 -24.88 -2.17
N HIS A 149 18.55 -23.74 -1.48
CA HIS A 149 19.49 -23.48 -0.40
C HIS A 149 19.12 -24.26 0.86
N PHE A 150 17.81 -24.36 1.16
CA PHE A 150 17.31 -25.17 2.27
C PHE A 150 17.52 -26.68 2.06
N LYS A 151 17.65 -27.15 0.82
CA LYS A 151 18.02 -28.55 0.52
C LYS A 151 19.45 -28.89 0.94
N VAL A 152 20.39 -27.96 0.75
CA VAL A 152 21.81 -28.13 1.11
C VAL A 152 22.15 -27.53 2.47
N MET A 153 21.15 -27.08 3.22
CA MET A 153 21.35 -26.54 4.56
C MET A 153 21.82 -27.66 5.49
N ASP A 154 22.94 -27.45 6.17
CA ASP A 154 23.38 -28.33 7.24
C ASP A 154 22.36 -28.26 8.37
N ARG A 155 21.66 -29.36 8.63
CA ARG A 155 20.61 -29.48 9.65
C ARG A 155 21.16 -29.87 11.02
N THR A 156 22.42 -30.31 11.06
CA THR A 156 23.07 -30.89 12.22
C THR A 156 24.07 -29.94 12.86
N ALA A 157 24.47 -28.87 12.17
CA ALA A 157 25.38 -27.86 12.71
C ALA A 157 25.17 -26.47 12.11
N LEU A 158 25.51 -25.44 12.91
CA LEU A 158 25.62 -24.07 12.42
C LEU A 158 26.81 -23.95 11.46
N THR A 159 26.57 -23.38 10.28
CA THR A 159 27.62 -23.18 9.28
C THR A 159 28.58 -22.06 9.73
N PRO A 160 29.90 -22.31 9.79
CA PRO A 160 30.87 -21.34 10.30
C PRO A 160 30.91 -20.02 9.53
N GLN A 161 31.25 -18.94 10.24
CA GLN A 161 31.43 -17.61 9.65
C GLN A 161 32.85 -17.44 9.09
N ASN A 162 33.23 -18.26 8.10
CA ASN A 162 34.53 -18.17 7.43
C ASN A 162 34.46 -17.31 6.15
N ARG A 163 35.60 -16.75 5.74
CA ARG A 163 35.72 -15.95 4.50
C ARG A 163 35.84 -16.80 3.23
N ASN A 164 36.28 -18.06 3.36
CA ASN A 164 36.56 -18.97 2.24
C ASN A 164 35.57 -20.14 2.25
N LEU A 165 34.27 -19.84 2.17
CA LEU A 165 33.23 -20.87 2.13
C LEU A 165 33.06 -21.38 0.70
N VAL A 166 32.84 -22.68 0.55
CA VAL A 166 32.37 -23.26 -0.72
C VAL A 166 30.89 -22.90 -0.97
N GLU A 167 30.42 -23.00 -2.20
CA GLU A 167 29.07 -22.57 -2.58
C GLU A 167 27.96 -23.17 -1.69
N GLU A 168 28.07 -24.47 -1.37
CA GLU A 168 27.12 -25.16 -0.50
C GLU A 168 27.07 -24.57 0.91
N GLU A 169 28.22 -24.22 1.50
CA GLU A 169 28.28 -23.58 2.82
C GLU A 169 27.72 -22.15 2.77
N VAL A 170 27.94 -21.40 1.69
CA VAL A 170 27.31 -20.09 1.51
C VAL A 170 25.79 -20.21 1.48
N LYS A 171 25.26 -21.21 0.74
CA LYS A 171 23.82 -21.49 0.65
C LYS A 171 23.26 -21.93 2.00
N SER A 172 23.92 -22.86 2.67
CA SER A 172 23.55 -23.34 4.00
C SER A 172 23.48 -22.19 5.00
N ARG A 173 24.53 -21.37 5.08
CA ARG A 173 24.58 -20.21 5.97
C ARG A 173 23.44 -19.21 5.70
N LEU A 174 23.12 -18.96 4.43
CA LEU A 174 22.01 -18.07 4.07
C LEU A 174 20.65 -18.66 4.48
N ALA A 175 20.44 -19.97 4.29
CA ALA A 175 19.23 -20.67 4.71
C ALA A 175 19.09 -20.62 6.25
N GLN A 176 20.16 -20.93 6.99
CA GLN A 176 20.18 -20.87 8.45
C GLN A 176 19.88 -19.46 8.98
N LYS A 177 20.49 -18.42 8.40
CA LYS A 177 20.19 -17.02 8.76
C LYS A 177 18.74 -16.66 8.49
N THR A 178 18.21 -17.07 7.34
CA THR A 178 16.81 -16.80 6.95
C THR A 178 15.84 -17.50 7.91
N LEU A 179 16.15 -18.74 8.31
CA LEU A 179 15.38 -19.50 9.30
C LEU A 179 15.37 -18.83 10.67
N LEU A 180 16.54 -18.40 11.16
CA LEU A 180 16.70 -17.66 12.41
C LEU A 180 15.85 -16.37 12.42
N GLU A 181 15.97 -15.58 11.35
CA GLU A 181 15.18 -14.34 11.18
C GLU A 181 13.68 -14.60 11.20
N PHE A 182 13.23 -15.64 10.49
CA PHE A 182 11.82 -16.02 10.44
C PHE A 182 11.30 -16.49 11.81
N ALA A 183 12.01 -17.41 12.45
CA ALA A 183 11.65 -17.99 13.74
C ALA A 183 11.56 -16.92 14.83
N PHE A 184 12.54 -16.03 14.90
CA PHE A 184 12.54 -14.93 15.87
C PHE A 184 11.41 -13.94 15.63
N MET A 185 11.08 -13.67 14.37
CA MET A 185 10.06 -12.70 14.01
C MET A 185 8.65 -13.24 14.28
N ILE A 186 8.34 -14.41 13.71
CA ILE A 186 6.98 -14.98 13.62
C ILE A 186 6.67 -15.94 14.79
N GLY A 187 7.68 -16.41 15.52
CA GLY A 187 7.48 -17.24 16.71
C GLY A 187 6.60 -16.58 17.78
N THR A 188 5.84 -17.39 18.50
CA THR A 188 5.12 -16.95 19.70
C THR A 188 6.09 -16.63 20.83
N GLU A 189 5.58 -16.03 21.91
CA GLU A 189 6.40 -15.74 23.09
C GLU A 189 6.99 -17.03 23.69
N GLU A 190 6.26 -18.14 23.65
CA GLU A 190 6.68 -19.45 24.12
C GLU A 190 7.87 -19.97 23.32
N LEU A 191 7.78 -19.93 21.98
CA LEU A 191 8.89 -20.31 21.10
C LEU A 191 10.10 -19.40 21.36
N LYS A 192 9.89 -18.09 21.54
CA LYS A 192 11.00 -17.17 21.83
C LYS A 192 11.66 -17.44 23.18
N LYS A 193 10.90 -17.81 24.20
CA LYS A 193 11.45 -18.25 25.49
C LYS A 193 12.28 -19.53 25.35
N GLU A 194 11.85 -20.46 24.50
CA GLU A 194 12.54 -21.75 24.31
C GLU A 194 13.87 -21.62 23.55
N TYR A 195 13.92 -20.77 22.52
CA TYR A 195 15.05 -20.72 21.57
C TYR A 195 15.85 -19.41 21.55
N PHE A 196 15.32 -18.30 22.07
CA PHE A 196 15.89 -16.96 21.92
C PHE A 196 16.07 -16.20 23.25
N LEU A 197 15.90 -16.90 24.37
CA LEU A 197 16.06 -16.36 25.71
C LEU A 197 17.02 -17.24 26.52
N ASN A 198 17.94 -16.60 27.21
CA ASN A 198 18.74 -17.21 28.28
C ASN A 198 18.74 -16.24 29.46
N ASP A 199 18.44 -16.72 30.66
CA ASP A 199 18.52 -15.90 31.87
C ASP A 199 19.94 -15.83 32.43
N TRP A 200 20.86 -15.32 31.61
CA TRP A 200 22.27 -15.16 31.96
C TRP A 200 22.47 -14.30 33.23
N SER A 201 21.52 -13.39 33.51
CA SER A 201 21.56 -12.47 34.65
C SER A 201 20.99 -13.05 35.95
N GLY A 202 20.27 -14.17 35.88
CA GLY A 202 19.54 -14.76 37.01
C GLY A 202 18.40 -13.87 37.58
N THR A 203 18.02 -12.80 36.87
CA THR A 203 17.00 -11.84 37.32
C THR A 203 15.62 -12.08 36.71
N GLY A 204 15.50 -13.04 35.78
CA GLY A 204 14.29 -13.29 35.00
C GLY A 204 13.92 -12.19 34.01
N LYS A 205 14.78 -11.17 33.82
CA LYS A 205 14.51 -9.99 32.98
C LYS A 205 15.32 -9.94 31.69
N SER A 206 15.82 -11.07 31.23
CA SER A 206 16.63 -11.11 30.02
C SER A 206 15.79 -10.80 28.77
N PRO A 207 16.30 -9.98 27.83
CA PRO A 207 15.57 -9.68 26.60
C PRO A 207 15.65 -10.85 25.61
N PHE A 208 14.63 -10.99 24.76
CA PHE A 208 14.78 -11.82 23.56
C PHE A 208 15.81 -11.19 22.62
N VAL A 209 16.74 -12.00 22.14
CA VAL A 209 17.69 -11.57 21.11
C VAL A 209 17.62 -12.51 19.93
N GLN A 210 17.88 -11.99 18.74
CA GLN A 210 17.88 -12.76 17.51
C GLN A 210 19.17 -13.59 17.39
N LYS A 211 19.37 -14.51 18.33
CA LYS A 211 20.50 -15.44 18.42
C LYS A 211 20.00 -16.72 19.07
N TRP A 212 20.36 -17.88 18.51
CA TRP A 212 19.99 -19.16 19.12
C TRP A 212 20.56 -19.26 20.55
N GLY A 213 19.74 -19.72 21.49
CA GLY A 213 20.09 -19.75 22.91
C GLY A 213 20.08 -18.39 23.61
N GLY A 214 19.73 -17.29 22.94
CA GLY A 214 19.57 -15.99 23.59
C GLY A 214 20.87 -15.23 23.87
N HIS A 215 20.81 -14.29 24.81
CA HIS A 215 21.92 -13.37 25.07
C HIS A 215 23.10 -14.10 25.71
N GLN A 216 24.32 -13.89 25.17
CA GLN A 216 25.55 -14.51 25.67
C GLN A 216 25.51 -16.05 25.75
N SER A 217 24.70 -16.73 24.92
CA SER A 217 24.79 -18.18 24.76
C SER A 217 26.18 -18.60 24.29
N ASP A 218 26.72 -19.65 24.90
CA ASP A 218 27.89 -20.35 24.42
C ASP A 218 27.58 -21.16 23.15
N ASP A 219 28.65 -21.60 22.46
CA ASP A 219 28.55 -22.29 21.18
C ASP A 219 27.79 -23.62 21.27
N PHE A 220 27.86 -24.32 22.41
CA PHE A 220 27.16 -25.58 22.61
C PHE A 220 25.65 -25.36 22.73
N THR A 221 25.24 -24.38 23.54
CA THR A 221 23.84 -24.00 23.70
C THR A 221 23.27 -23.46 22.40
N GLU A 222 24.03 -22.62 21.70
CA GLU A 222 23.61 -22.07 20.40
C GLU A 222 23.34 -23.19 19.39
N HIS A 223 24.27 -24.16 19.31
CA HIS A 223 24.16 -25.33 18.45
C HIS A 223 23.00 -26.26 18.83
N GLU A 224 22.84 -26.59 20.12
CA GLU A 224 21.75 -27.43 20.63
C GLU A 224 20.39 -26.82 20.27
N LYS A 225 20.22 -25.51 20.49
CA LYS A 225 18.97 -24.79 20.18
C LYS A 225 18.69 -24.74 18.69
N TYR A 226 19.73 -24.55 17.87
CA TYR A 226 19.60 -24.59 16.42
C TYR A 226 19.12 -25.97 15.92
N VAL A 227 19.82 -27.03 16.31
CA VAL A 227 19.51 -28.41 15.87
C VAL A 227 18.11 -28.81 16.33
N SER A 228 17.79 -28.58 17.60
CA SER A 228 16.47 -28.88 18.16
C SER A 228 15.35 -28.13 17.41
N PHE A 229 15.57 -26.86 17.05
CA PHE A 229 14.61 -26.08 16.28
C PHE A 229 14.41 -26.67 14.88
N VAL A 230 15.51 -27.01 14.20
CA VAL A 230 15.49 -27.57 12.85
C VAL A 230 14.71 -28.88 12.81
N GLU A 231 15.01 -29.81 13.72
CA GLU A 231 14.32 -31.10 13.82
C GLU A 231 12.81 -30.93 14.05
N LYS A 232 12.42 -29.97 14.88
CA LYS A 232 11.02 -29.79 15.29
C LYS A 232 10.17 -29.01 14.29
N TYR A 233 10.75 -28.01 13.62
CA TYR A 233 9.97 -27.00 12.90
C TYR A 233 10.35 -26.77 11.44
N LEU A 234 11.55 -27.13 10.99
CA LEU A 234 12.01 -26.76 9.64
C LEU A 234 11.04 -27.24 8.56
N ASP A 235 10.69 -28.53 8.55
CA ASP A 235 9.87 -29.10 7.49
C ASP A 235 8.45 -28.50 7.49
N LYS A 236 7.92 -28.10 8.65
CA LYS A 236 6.63 -27.41 8.77
C LYS A 236 6.68 -26.01 8.14
N ILE A 237 7.78 -25.29 8.37
CA ILE A 237 8.00 -23.95 7.79
C ILE A 237 8.20 -24.04 6.28
N LEU A 238 8.99 -25.02 5.80
CA LEU A 238 9.21 -25.24 4.37
C LEU A 238 7.87 -25.53 3.68
N LYS A 239 7.06 -26.44 4.23
CA LYS A 239 5.71 -26.71 3.72
C LYS A 239 4.82 -25.46 3.74
N TRP A 240 4.86 -24.67 4.81
CA TRP A 240 4.08 -23.42 4.89
C TRP A 240 4.47 -22.43 3.79
N SER A 241 5.75 -22.38 3.42
CA SER A 241 6.24 -21.52 2.35
C SER A 241 5.79 -21.97 0.94
N GLU A 242 5.49 -23.26 0.75
CA GLU A 242 5.01 -23.81 -0.52
C GLU A 242 3.54 -23.45 -0.79
N ASP A 243 2.71 -23.40 0.25
CA ASP A 243 1.30 -22.99 0.16
C ASP A 243 1.13 -21.53 -0.29
N PHE A 244 2.21 -20.74 -0.26
CA PHE A 244 2.17 -19.28 -0.20
C PHE A 244 2.81 -18.56 -1.39
N PHE A 245 3.44 -19.28 -2.31
CA PHE A 245 4.07 -18.72 -3.51
C PHE A 245 4.40 -19.84 -4.51
N SER A 246 3.44 -20.74 -4.78
CA SER A 246 3.68 -22.11 -5.25
C SER A 246 4.53 -22.26 -6.53
N ASN A 247 4.60 -21.24 -7.39
CA ASN A 247 5.33 -21.27 -8.66
C ASN A 247 6.30 -20.10 -8.87
N GLY A 248 6.75 -19.42 -7.82
CA GLY A 248 7.57 -18.22 -8.00
C GLY A 248 6.75 -17.01 -8.47
N THR A 249 5.42 -17.10 -8.42
CA THR A 249 4.48 -16.06 -8.86
C THR A 249 3.36 -15.87 -7.86
N GLU A 250 2.88 -14.65 -7.70
CA GLU A 250 1.70 -14.35 -6.87
C GLU A 250 0.96 -13.11 -7.37
N SER A 251 -0.35 -13.11 -7.18
CA SER A 251 -1.23 -12.01 -7.63
C SER A 251 -1.59 -11.10 -6.46
N PHE A 252 -1.46 -9.80 -6.69
CA PHE A 252 -1.68 -8.78 -5.68
C PHE A 252 -2.47 -7.61 -6.22
N TYR A 253 -3.07 -6.84 -5.32
CA TYR A 253 -3.40 -5.45 -5.61
C TYR A 253 -2.28 -4.55 -5.13
N LEU A 254 -1.60 -3.91 -6.09
CA LEU A 254 -0.61 -2.87 -5.82
C LEU A 254 -1.35 -1.53 -5.68
N VAL A 255 -1.17 -0.90 -4.53
CA VAL A 255 -1.80 0.38 -4.19
C VAL A 255 -0.73 1.45 -4.09
N GLN A 256 -0.87 2.52 -4.85
CA GLN A 256 0.09 3.61 -4.91
C GLN A 256 -0.58 4.94 -4.62
N THR A 257 0.05 5.75 -3.77
CA THR A 257 -0.41 7.14 -3.61
C THR A 257 -0.13 7.94 -4.88
N PHE A 258 -1.08 8.76 -5.31
CA PHE A 258 -0.87 9.66 -6.44
C PHE A 258 -1.35 11.08 -6.11
N LYS A 259 -0.97 12.03 -6.97
CA LYS A 259 -1.49 13.39 -6.96
C LYS A 259 -1.80 13.80 -8.40
N PHE A 260 -2.82 14.64 -8.57
CA PHE A 260 -3.04 15.32 -9.84
C PHE A 260 -1.85 16.25 -10.15
N GLN A 261 -1.46 16.28 -11.41
CA GLN A 261 -0.39 17.14 -11.91
C GLN A 261 -1.01 18.41 -12.51
N GLY A 262 -0.63 19.57 -11.97
CA GLY A 262 -1.14 20.86 -12.42
C GLY A 262 -2.62 21.10 -12.08
N GLN A 263 -3.27 21.95 -12.88
CA GLN A 263 -4.68 22.29 -12.77
C GLN A 263 -5.56 21.33 -13.58
N TYR A 264 -6.87 21.34 -13.31
CA TYR A 264 -7.86 20.67 -14.14
C TYR A 264 -7.81 21.20 -15.57
N ASP A 265 -7.78 20.28 -16.53
CA ASP A 265 -7.80 20.57 -17.95
C ASP A 265 -9.26 20.56 -18.43
N PHE A 266 -9.85 21.75 -18.56
CA PHE A 266 -11.25 21.91 -18.95
C PHE A 266 -11.50 21.46 -20.41
N ASP A 267 -10.51 21.59 -21.29
CA ASP A 267 -10.64 21.21 -22.69
C ASP A 267 -10.62 19.69 -22.83
N LYS A 268 -9.81 19.01 -22.02
CA LYS A 268 -9.73 17.55 -21.98
C LYS A 268 -10.69 16.91 -20.97
N ASN A 269 -11.40 17.71 -20.17
CA ASN A 269 -12.32 17.29 -19.11
C ASN A 269 -11.68 16.33 -18.09
N GLY A 270 -10.50 16.68 -17.55
CA GLY A 270 -9.81 15.79 -16.63
C GLY A 270 -8.57 16.35 -15.95
N PHE A 271 -7.90 15.48 -15.19
CA PHE A 271 -6.59 15.75 -14.59
C PHE A 271 -5.51 14.93 -15.28
N TRP A 272 -4.31 15.49 -15.36
CA TRP A 272 -3.13 14.74 -15.78
C TRP A 272 -2.53 14.01 -14.58
N ILE A 273 -2.21 12.72 -14.75
CA ILE A 273 -1.61 11.87 -13.72
C ILE A 273 -0.38 11.18 -14.30
N THR A 274 0.69 11.03 -13.52
CA THR A 274 1.89 10.31 -13.93
C THR A 274 1.71 8.80 -13.81
N LEU A 275 1.96 8.06 -14.90
CA LEU A 275 2.15 6.60 -14.90
C LEU A 275 3.55 6.22 -15.41
N PRO A 276 4.16 5.11 -14.91
CA PRO A 276 3.85 4.52 -13.61
C PRO A 276 4.15 5.54 -12.50
N THR A 277 3.52 5.40 -11.33
CA THR A 277 3.79 6.35 -10.24
C THR A 277 5.17 6.05 -9.64
N ASN A 278 6.12 6.96 -9.81
CA ASN A 278 7.46 6.88 -9.18
C ASN A 278 7.48 7.34 -7.71
N ARG A 279 6.30 7.49 -7.08
CA ARG A 279 6.22 7.92 -5.69
C ARG A 279 6.49 6.75 -4.77
N ARG A 280 7.49 6.90 -3.92
CA ARG A 280 7.66 6.05 -2.73
C ARG A 280 6.38 6.10 -1.91
N ASN A 281 5.90 4.95 -1.47
CA ASN A 281 4.70 4.87 -0.65
C ASN A 281 4.99 5.56 0.69
N THR A 282 4.25 6.62 0.98
CA THR A 282 4.42 7.42 2.23
C THR A 282 3.74 6.80 3.44
N TYR A 283 2.85 5.83 3.24
CA TYR A 283 1.97 5.29 4.28
C TYR A 283 2.12 3.78 4.52
N GLY A 284 3.16 3.15 3.95
CA GLY A 284 3.43 1.72 4.13
C GLY A 284 4.91 1.37 4.05
N MET A 285 5.24 0.09 4.17
CA MET A 285 6.61 -0.36 3.92
C MET A 285 6.98 -0.01 2.47
N ASP A 286 8.15 0.59 2.26
CA ASP A 286 8.62 0.94 0.93
C ASP A 286 9.11 -0.33 0.22
N TYR A 287 8.15 -1.09 -0.32
CA TYR A 287 8.36 -2.24 -1.20
C TYR A 287 8.93 -1.84 -2.57
N SER A 288 9.50 -0.63 -2.72
CA SER A 288 10.22 -0.16 -3.90
C SER A 288 11.66 0.35 -3.62
N SER A 289 12.13 0.29 -2.36
CA SER A 289 13.42 0.90 -1.95
C SER A 289 14.64 -0.02 -1.80
N THR A 290 14.49 -1.36 -1.80
CA THR A 290 15.61 -2.31 -1.68
C THR A 290 15.47 -3.46 -2.68
N ASN A 291 16.59 -4.09 -3.05
CA ASN A 291 16.63 -5.22 -3.99
C ASN A 291 15.90 -6.48 -3.48
N ASN A 292 15.43 -6.49 -2.22
CA ASN A 292 14.62 -7.59 -1.65
C ASN A 292 13.12 -7.42 -1.90
N ASN A 293 12.72 -6.49 -2.76
CA ASN A 293 11.33 -6.09 -2.91
C ASN A 293 10.61 -6.77 -4.08
N TYR A 294 9.37 -7.22 -3.81
CA TYR A 294 8.50 -7.96 -4.73
C TYR A 294 8.05 -7.15 -5.97
N PHE A 295 8.15 -5.82 -5.92
CA PHE A 295 7.70 -4.91 -6.97
C PHE A 295 8.86 -4.04 -7.46
N PHE A 296 10.01 -4.68 -7.73
CA PHE A 296 11.25 -4.00 -8.08
C PHE A 296 11.26 -3.52 -9.54
N GLU A 297 11.05 -4.42 -10.50
CA GLU A 297 11.13 -4.10 -11.93
C GLU A 297 9.78 -4.31 -12.63
N PHE A 298 9.25 -3.26 -13.25
CA PHE A 298 8.06 -3.37 -14.10
C PHE A 298 8.45 -3.99 -15.45
N SER A 299 8.02 -5.23 -15.69
CA SER A 299 8.31 -6.02 -16.89
C SER A 299 7.01 -6.51 -17.51
N PRO A 300 6.27 -5.65 -18.25
CA PRO A 300 4.95 -5.96 -18.77
C PRO A 300 4.99 -7.13 -19.76
N LYS A 301 3.96 -7.98 -19.70
CA LYS A 301 3.72 -9.07 -20.66
C LYS A 301 2.58 -8.80 -21.63
N THR A 302 1.87 -7.70 -21.43
CA THR A 302 0.67 -7.33 -22.19
C THR A 302 0.95 -6.17 -23.13
N PRO A 303 0.23 -6.04 -24.26
CA PRO A 303 0.41 -4.92 -25.19
C PRO A 303 0.23 -3.56 -24.52
N TYR A 304 -0.80 -3.42 -23.68
CA TYR A 304 -1.06 -2.18 -22.94
C TYR A 304 0.03 -1.86 -21.91
N GLY A 305 0.58 -2.87 -21.23
CA GLY A 305 1.70 -2.69 -20.31
C GLY A 305 2.96 -2.26 -21.04
N GLN A 306 3.24 -2.86 -22.20
CA GLN A 306 4.39 -2.49 -23.04
C GLN A 306 4.25 -1.05 -23.56
N GLN A 307 3.04 -0.61 -23.91
CA GLN A 307 2.77 0.77 -24.30
C GLN A 307 3.12 1.75 -23.17
N VAL A 308 2.72 1.44 -21.93
CA VAL A 308 3.08 2.24 -20.74
C VAL A 308 4.60 2.30 -20.59
N LEU A 309 5.27 1.14 -20.60
CA LEU A 309 6.73 1.06 -20.42
C LEU A 309 7.49 1.85 -21.50
N ASN A 310 7.09 1.69 -22.76
CA ASN A 310 7.72 2.38 -23.89
C ASN A 310 7.61 3.91 -23.74
N LYS A 311 6.46 4.41 -23.27
CA LYS A 311 6.26 5.85 -23.08
C LYS A 311 7.02 6.41 -21.88
N THR A 312 7.33 5.57 -20.89
CA THR A 312 7.99 6.02 -19.64
C THR A 312 9.50 5.87 -19.69
N ASN A 313 10.02 4.99 -20.54
CA ASN A 313 11.45 4.82 -20.76
C ASN A 313 12.04 5.82 -21.78
N GLN A 314 11.22 6.61 -22.48
CA GLN A 314 11.66 7.49 -23.56
C GLN A 314 12.53 8.69 -23.09
N ALA A 315 12.45 9.12 -21.83
CA ALA A 315 13.49 9.95 -21.19
C ALA A 315 13.27 10.06 -19.68
N LYS A 316 14.34 10.26 -18.89
CA LYS A 316 14.30 10.50 -17.42
C LYS A 316 13.36 11.65 -16.98
N TYR A 317 12.92 12.50 -17.90
CA TYR A 317 12.07 13.66 -17.67
C TYR A 317 10.67 13.54 -18.30
N VAL A 318 10.42 12.51 -19.11
CA VAL A 318 9.10 12.25 -19.69
C VAL A 318 8.31 11.40 -18.71
N ASN A 319 7.75 12.05 -17.71
CA ASN A 319 6.67 11.44 -16.93
C ASN A 319 5.54 11.14 -17.91
N GLY A 320 5.13 9.86 -18.04
CA GLY A 320 3.99 9.46 -18.85
C GLY A 320 2.71 10.05 -18.26
N LEU A 321 2.41 11.31 -18.59
CA LEU A 321 1.21 12.01 -18.14
C LEU A 321 0.03 11.47 -18.93
N VAL A 322 -0.85 10.78 -18.24
CA VAL A 322 -2.10 10.23 -18.78
C VAL A 322 -3.28 11.02 -18.26
N LEU A 323 -4.31 11.15 -19.10
CA LEU A 323 -5.53 11.85 -18.75
C LEU A 323 -6.45 10.95 -17.91
N PHE A 324 -6.75 11.41 -16.71
CA PHE A 324 -7.86 10.90 -15.90
C PHE A 324 -9.08 11.79 -16.12
N LYS A 325 -10.05 11.28 -16.87
CA LYS A 325 -11.30 12.01 -17.16
C LYS A 325 -12.19 12.05 -15.93
N VAL A 326 -12.65 13.24 -15.57
CA VAL A 326 -13.56 13.46 -14.46
C VAL A 326 -14.35 14.75 -14.72
N SER A 327 -15.64 14.78 -14.36
CA SER A 327 -16.46 15.97 -14.60
C SER A 327 -15.98 17.15 -13.75
N PRO A 328 -16.22 18.41 -14.18
CA PRO A 328 -15.80 19.59 -13.44
C PRO A 328 -16.36 19.64 -12.00
N GLU A 329 -17.59 19.19 -11.78
CA GLU A 329 -18.25 19.16 -10.46
C GLU A 329 -17.56 18.16 -9.53
N LYS A 330 -17.22 16.97 -10.06
CA LYS A 330 -16.45 15.97 -9.31
C LYS A 330 -15.02 16.44 -9.05
N ALA A 331 -14.39 17.13 -10.01
CA ALA A 331 -13.08 17.71 -9.87
C ALA A 331 -13.05 18.76 -8.74
N GLU A 332 -14.05 19.62 -8.67
CA GLU A 332 -14.21 20.61 -7.60
C GLU A 332 -14.31 19.94 -6.22
N ALA A 333 -15.16 18.91 -6.09
CA ALA A 333 -15.30 18.15 -4.85
C ALA A 333 -14.00 17.42 -4.44
N LEU A 334 -13.15 17.05 -5.41
CA LEU A 334 -11.83 16.47 -5.15
C LEU A 334 -10.82 17.53 -4.66
N LEU A 335 -10.79 18.70 -5.30
CA LEU A 335 -9.85 19.78 -4.98
C LEU A 335 -10.17 20.49 -3.65
N ASN A 336 -11.45 20.57 -3.28
CA ASN A 336 -11.90 21.27 -2.08
C ASN A 336 -11.49 20.54 -0.79
N ASN A 337 -11.24 19.24 -0.88
CA ASN A 337 -10.86 18.43 0.25
C ASN A 337 -9.36 18.12 0.23
N LYS A 338 -8.58 19.00 0.87
CA LYS A 338 -7.11 18.89 0.98
C LYS A 338 -6.62 17.72 1.85
N THR A 339 -7.51 17.00 2.54
CA THR A 339 -7.13 15.85 3.39
C THR A 339 -7.32 14.50 2.68
N LYS A 340 -7.61 14.49 1.38
CA LYS A 340 -7.76 13.25 0.59
C LYS A 340 -6.42 12.56 0.36
N ASN A 341 -6.41 11.25 0.59
CA ASN A 341 -5.28 10.38 0.31
C ASN A 341 -5.58 9.60 -0.96
N LEU A 342 -5.36 10.22 -2.12
CA LEU A 342 -5.68 9.61 -3.41
C LEU A 342 -4.85 8.33 -3.63
N GLN A 343 -5.55 7.22 -3.91
CA GLN A 343 -4.95 5.90 -4.14
C GLN A 343 -5.24 5.42 -5.55
N MET A 344 -4.21 4.88 -6.18
CA MET A 344 -4.26 4.18 -7.45
C MET A 344 -4.11 2.70 -7.17
N VAL A 345 -5.00 1.87 -7.69
CA VAL A 345 -5.05 0.43 -7.43
C VAL A 345 -4.92 -0.32 -8.74
N SER A 346 -3.91 -1.18 -8.82
CA SER A 346 -3.65 -2.01 -10.00
C SER A 346 -3.54 -3.47 -9.58
N LYS A 347 -4.23 -4.36 -10.30
CA LYS A 347 -4.03 -5.79 -10.15
C LYS A 347 -2.74 -6.19 -10.87
N VAL A 348 -1.81 -6.79 -10.15
CA VAL A 348 -0.49 -7.15 -10.67
C VAL A 348 -0.15 -8.59 -10.34
N GLN A 349 0.74 -9.18 -11.14
CA GLN A 349 1.40 -10.43 -10.81
C GLN A 349 2.89 -10.18 -10.67
N THR A 350 3.45 -10.56 -9.51
CA THR A 350 4.89 -10.62 -9.28
C THR A 350 5.43 -11.95 -9.77
N VAL A 351 6.65 -11.94 -10.31
CA VAL A 351 7.35 -13.11 -10.84
C VAL A 351 8.80 -13.07 -10.36
N PHE A 352 9.27 -14.14 -9.72
CA PHE A 352 10.67 -14.36 -9.41
C PHE A 352 11.46 -14.71 -10.67
N GLN A 353 12.54 -13.97 -10.94
CA GLN A 353 13.38 -14.12 -12.14
C GLN A 353 14.71 -14.85 -11.88
N GLY A 354 15.03 -15.14 -10.61
CA GLY A 354 16.34 -15.67 -10.20
C GLY A 354 17.06 -14.73 -9.26
N PHE A 355 18.38 -14.94 -9.08
CA PHE A 355 19.22 -14.11 -8.23
C PHE A 355 20.08 -13.15 -9.05
N GLU A 356 20.44 -12.01 -8.48
CA GLU A 356 21.33 -11.03 -9.13
C GLU A 356 22.71 -11.65 -9.43
N GLU A 357 23.10 -11.65 -10.71
CA GLU A 357 24.36 -12.21 -11.17
C GLU A 357 25.59 -11.37 -10.76
N ALA A 358 25.39 -10.06 -10.55
CA ALA A 358 26.47 -9.12 -10.23
C ALA A 358 27.14 -9.44 -8.87
N ASN A 359 26.43 -10.13 -7.97
CA ASN A 359 27.02 -10.63 -6.73
C ASN A 359 26.46 -12.03 -6.40
N PRO A 360 27.04 -13.10 -6.97
CA PRO A 360 26.49 -14.45 -6.90
C PRO A 360 26.51 -15.03 -5.47
N THR A 361 27.20 -14.38 -4.54
CA THR A 361 27.29 -14.83 -3.13
C THR A 361 26.24 -14.19 -2.22
N LEU A 362 25.61 -13.09 -2.64
CA LEU A 362 24.56 -12.42 -1.86
C LEU A 362 23.18 -13.04 -2.10
N TYR A 363 22.98 -13.69 -3.25
CA TYR A 363 21.71 -14.29 -3.66
C TYR A 363 20.52 -13.34 -3.51
N SER A 364 20.72 -12.07 -3.88
CA SER A 364 19.66 -11.06 -3.91
C SER A 364 18.58 -11.47 -4.92
N PRO A 365 17.32 -11.67 -4.51
CA PRO A 365 16.29 -12.13 -5.42
C PRO A 365 15.87 -11.01 -6.37
N LYS A 366 15.76 -11.33 -7.66
CA LYS A 366 15.20 -10.44 -8.68
C LYS A 366 13.71 -10.75 -8.85
N TYR A 367 12.86 -9.77 -8.55
CA TYR A 367 11.42 -9.86 -8.82
C TYR A 367 11.02 -8.85 -9.89
N THR A 368 10.21 -9.30 -10.83
CA THR A 368 9.51 -8.42 -11.77
C THR A 368 8.02 -8.44 -11.48
N TYR A 369 7.30 -7.43 -11.96
CA TYR A 369 5.85 -7.43 -11.93
C TYR A 369 5.25 -6.89 -13.23
N HIS A 370 4.02 -7.29 -13.50
CA HIS A 370 3.22 -6.79 -14.62
C HIS A 370 1.75 -6.66 -14.23
N PHE A 371 1.02 -5.83 -14.98
CA PHE A 371 -0.43 -5.71 -14.82
C PHE A 371 -1.13 -6.98 -15.31
N LEU A 372 -2.10 -7.44 -14.52
CA LEU A 372 -3.02 -8.50 -14.90
C LEU A 372 -4.26 -7.95 -15.60
N ASP A 373 -4.71 -6.77 -15.18
CA ASP A 373 -5.88 -6.10 -15.73
C ASP A 373 -5.47 -4.81 -16.44
N SER A 374 -6.19 -4.44 -17.50
CA SER A 374 -5.99 -3.17 -18.20
C SER A 374 -6.60 -1.98 -17.45
N GLU A 375 -7.36 -2.22 -16.39
CA GLU A 375 -7.98 -1.18 -15.57
C GLU A 375 -7.15 -0.85 -14.33
N ILE A 376 -6.91 0.44 -14.13
CA ILE A 376 -6.39 0.99 -12.89
C ILE A 376 -7.53 1.73 -12.18
N GLU A 377 -7.87 1.33 -10.97
CA GLU A 377 -8.94 1.96 -10.18
C GLU A 377 -8.39 3.11 -9.33
N LEU A 378 -9.15 4.21 -9.21
CA LEU A 378 -8.76 5.38 -8.43
C LEU A 378 -9.71 5.57 -7.26
N TYR A 379 -9.17 5.86 -6.09
CA TYR A 379 -9.91 6.06 -4.83
C TYR A 379 -9.51 7.35 -4.13
N GLU A 380 -10.42 7.92 -3.33
CA GLU A 380 -10.15 9.13 -2.53
C GLU A 380 -9.75 8.87 -1.07
N ASP A 381 -9.77 7.61 -0.64
CA ASP A 381 -9.50 7.17 0.73
C ASP A 381 -8.55 5.98 0.78
N LEU A 382 -7.80 5.87 1.89
CA LEU A 382 -6.84 4.78 2.12
C LEU A 382 -7.53 3.42 2.29
N GLN A 383 -8.79 3.39 2.71
CA GLN A 383 -9.56 2.15 2.90
C GLN A 383 -10.09 1.58 1.59
N LEU A 384 -9.94 2.30 0.46
CA LEU A 384 -10.43 1.90 -0.86
C LEU A 384 -11.95 1.71 -0.90
N THR A 385 -12.68 2.55 -0.16
CA THR A 385 -14.15 2.49 -0.07
C THR A 385 -14.87 3.44 -1.02
N LYS A 386 -14.19 4.51 -1.46
CA LYS A 386 -14.76 5.56 -2.31
C LYS A 386 -14.01 5.65 -3.63
N ARG A 387 -14.45 4.82 -4.59
CA ARG A 387 -13.94 4.85 -5.96
C ARG A 387 -14.34 6.17 -6.63
N ILE A 388 -13.38 6.84 -7.24
CA ILE A 388 -13.57 8.12 -7.95
C ILE A 388 -13.51 7.97 -9.48
N GLY A 389 -12.96 6.87 -9.97
CA GLY A 389 -12.95 6.53 -11.39
C GLY A 389 -11.95 5.42 -11.71
N GLU A 390 -11.59 5.32 -12.98
CA GLU A 390 -10.65 4.35 -13.52
C GLU A 390 -9.83 4.94 -14.68
N ILE A 391 -8.69 4.33 -14.96
CA ILE A 391 -7.90 4.54 -16.17
C ILE A 391 -7.82 3.21 -16.91
N ASN A 392 -8.21 3.21 -18.19
CA ASN A 392 -8.06 2.05 -19.06
C ASN A 392 -6.73 2.16 -19.84
N LEU A 393 -5.82 1.23 -19.58
CA LEU A 393 -4.47 1.18 -20.14
C LEU A 393 -4.44 0.90 -21.66
N GLU A 394 -5.50 0.33 -22.23
CA GLU A 394 -5.61 0.11 -23.68
C GLU A 394 -6.00 1.40 -24.44
N ARG A 395 -6.56 2.38 -23.72
CA ARG A 395 -7.12 3.61 -24.29
C ARG A 395 -6.55 4.86 -23.64
N LEU A 396 -5.24 4.85 -23.39
CA LEU A 396 -4.54 5.97 -22.76
C LEU A 396 -4.51 7.19 -23.67
N THR A 397 -4.93 8.33 -23.12
CA THR A 397 -4.67 9.64 -23.71
C THR A 397 -3.46 10.25 -23.03
N TYR A 398 -2.38 10.46 -23.79
CA TYR A 398 -1.15 11.06 -23.29
C TYR A 398 -1.17 12.57 -23.47
N LYS A 399 -0.50 13.30 -22.59
CA LYS A 399 -0.28 14.73 -22.76
C LYS A 399 0.72 14.93 -23.91
N GLU A 400 0.32 15.67 -24.94
CA GLU A 400 1.23 16.14 -25.98
C GLU A 400 2.26 17.09 -25.35
N GLN A 401 3.52 17.00 -25.80
CA GLN A 401 4.60 17.86 -25.31
C GLN A 401 4.56 19.23 -25.95
#